data_AF-A0A8J6LBN3-F1
#
_entry.id   AF-A0A8J6LBN3-F1
#
_cell.length_a   1.000
_cell.length_b   1.000
_cell.length_c   1.000
_cell.angle_alpha   90.00
_cell.angle_beta   90.00
_cell.angle_gamma   90.00
#
_symmetry.space_group_name_H-M   'P 1'
#
loop_
_entity.id
_entity.type
_entity.pdbx_description
1 polymer ?
#
loop_
_entity_poly.entity_id
_entity_poly.type
_entity_poly.pdbx_seq_one_letter_code
_entity_poly.pdbx_strand_id
1 'polypeptide(L)'
;MFWIWIVKLKIGFEGAINCPEVENSVSACINSARDLSRHLANAGIQQAQELSTATKQGLELVSSIRQQALMSDIDRLHHTSNAFQDSIDHILEVCKLLRHVAVSETLQVSAKFTEINLRVYGPQVITAAKTLAAYPGSKIAQENLEVFADMYQWLVSDVTTIVKDVLEASQAKPEKQVYMSLPRPGKHGTTSKPLKAVRLDTEEQEKIAKSGLEMKLITSEMDAETDKWQESNTQVEAVRKFPPCVFSEIIVNEQN
;
A
#
# COMPACT_ATOMS: atom_id res chain seq x y z
N MET A 1 12.12 4.01 62.94
CA MET A 1 11.67 2.79 62.23
C MET A 1 10.93 3.08 60.92
N PHE A 2 10.02 4.06 60.88
CA PHE A 2 9.25 4.39 59.67
C PHE A 2 10.11 4.79 58.44
N TRP A 3 11.15 5.60 58.66
CA TRP A 3 12.11 5.98 57.63
C TRP A 3 12.91 4.80 57.04
N ILE A 4 13.26 3.82 57.88
CA ILE A 4 13.94 2.60 57.43
C ILE A 4 13.01 1.76 56.56
N TRP A 5 11.71 1.73 56.87
CA TRP A 5 10.71 1.03 56.08
C TRP A 5 10.48 1.69 54.72
N ILE A 6 10.39 3.03 54.68
CA ILE A 6 10.28 3.80 53.43
C ILE A 6 11.52 3.60 52.54
N VAL A 7 12.73 3.63 53.11
CA VAL A 7 13.96 3.37 52.36
C VAL A 7 14.02 1.94 51.84
N LYS A 8 13.61 0.94 52.63
CA LYS A 8 13.49 -0.46 52.17
C LYS A 8 12.46 -0.63 51.06
N LEU A 9 11.33 0.08 51.14
CA LEU A 9 10.28 0.06 50.13
C LEU A 9 10.75 0.73 48.84
N LYS A 10 11.46 1.87 48.93
CA LYS A 10 12.04 2.60 47.81
C LYS A 10 13.13 1.79 47.10
N ILE A 11 14.04 1.16 47.85
CA ILE A 11 15.08 0.27 47.32
C ILE A 11 14.48 -1.01 46.71
N GLY A 12 13.44 -1.58 47.34
CA GLY A 12 12.70 -2.72 46.78
C GLY A 12 11.98 -2.37 45.47
N PHE A 13 11.49 -1.13 45.35
CA PHE A 13 10.85 -0.61 44.14
C PHE A 13 11.87 -0.28 43.03
N GLU A 14 13.01 0.34 43.37
CA GLU A 14 14.12 0.58 42.42
C GLU A 14 14.82 -0.71 41.98
N GLY A 15 14.89 -1.73 42.84
CA GLY A 15 15.37 -3.06 42.47
C GLY A 15 14.42 -3.84 41.56
N ALA A 16 13.11 -3.55 41.61
CA ALA A 16 12.11 -4.12 40.71
C ALA A 16 12.09 -3.42 39.33
N ILE A 17 12.40 -2.12 39.27
CA ILE A 17 12.48 -1.33 38.03
C ILE A 17 13.68 -1.73 37.15
N ASN A 18 14.74 -2.30 37.75
CA ASN A 18 15.94 -2.77 37.06
C ASN A 18 16.17 -4.27 37.30
N CYS A 19 15.13 -5.09 37.24
CA CYS A 19 15.28 -6.54 37.36
C CYS A 19 15.79 -7.12 36.03
N PRO A 20 17.07 -7.55 35.92
CA PRO A 20 17.63 -8.02 34.66
C PRO A 20 16.93 -9.28 34.13
N GLU A 21 16.29 -10.06 35.01
CA GLU A 21 15.50 -11.22 34.62
C GLU A 21 14.21 -10.83 33.88
N VAL A 22 13.57 -9.73 34.28
CA VAL A 22 12.39 -9.19 33.58
C VAL A 22 12.82 -8.59 32.23
N GLU A 23 13.89 -7.79 32.20
CA GLU A 23 14.45 -7.23 30.95
C GLU A 23 14.88 -8.32 29.96
N ASN A 24 15.51 -9.41 30.45
CA ASN A 24 15.86 -10.56 29.64
C ASN A 24 14.62 -11.28 29.10
N SER A 25 13.58 -11.43 29.92
CA SER A 25 12.31 -12.07 29.53
C SER A 25 11.55 -11.23 28.50
N VAL A 26 11.51 -9.91 28.68
CA VAL A 26 10.94 -8.94 27.72
C VAL A 26 11.71 -8.99 26.40
N SER A 27 13.04 -8.96 26.46
CA SER A 27 13.90 -9.06 25.27
C SER A 27 13.71 -10.37 24.52
N ALA A 28 13.63 -11.50 25.24
CA ALA A 28 13.34 -12.81 24.67
C ALA A 28 11.96 -12.83 23.99
N CYS A 29 10.92 -12.29 24.65
CA CYS A 29 9.59 -12.19 24.09
C CYS A 29 9.54 -11.34 22.81
N ILE A 30 10.22 -10.19 22.79
CA ILE A 30 10.32 -9.33 21.60
C ILE A 30 11.01 -10.08 20.45
N ASN A 31 12.10 -10.79 20.73
CA ASN A 31 12.81 -11.56 19.72
C ASN A 31 11.94 -12.69 19.16
N SER A 32 11.27 -13.47 20.02
CA SER A 32 10.33 -14.51 19.59
C SER A 32 9.17 -13.95 18.76
N ALA A 33 8.63 -12.79 19.12
CA ALA A 33 7.57 -12.14 18.34
C ALA A 33 8.07 -11.69 16.95
N ARG A 34 9.29 -11.17 16.86
CA ARG A 34 9.93 -10.80 15.59
C ARG A 34 10.18 -12.03 14.71
N ASP A 35 10.66 -13.11 15.29
CA ASP A 35 10.91 -14.36 14.55
C ASP A 35 9.60 -14.95 14.02
N LEU A 36 8.54 -14.96 14.83
CA LEU A 36 7.20 -15.37 14.40
C LEU A 36 6.69 -14.48 13.25
N SER A 37 6.78 -13.16 13.39
CA SER A 37 6.38 -12.22 12.34
C SER A 37 7.13 -12.47 11.03
N ARG A 38 8.44 -12.78 11.12
CA ARG A 38 9.26 -13.11 9.95
C ARG A 38 8.84 -14.43 9.30
N HIS A 39 8.57 -15.47 10.10
CA HIS A 39 8.09 -16.75 9.58
C HIS A 39 6.72 -16.62 8.90
N LEU A 40 5.79 -15.85 9.48
CA LEU A 40 4.49 -15.57 8.87
C LEU A 40 4.64 -14.80 7.56
N ALA A 41 5.50 -13.78 7.53
CA ALA A 41 5.79 -13.04 6.31
C ALA A 41 6.37 -13.96 5.22
N ASN A 42 7.35 -14.79 5.55
CA ASN A 42 7.94 -15.75 4.62
C ASN A 42 6.93 -16.77 4.09
N ALA A 43 6.05 -17.30 4.96
CA ALA A 43 5.00 -18.22 4.54
C ALA A 43 3.99 -17.54 3.61
N GLY A 44 3.58 -16.31 3.92
CA GLY A 44 2.69 -15.54 3.04
C GLY A 44 3.31 -15.22 1.69
N ILE A 45 4.60 -14.93 1.67
CA ILE A 45 5.40 -14.71 0.48
C ILE A 45 5.52 -15.98 -0.38
N GLN A 46 5.74 -17.14 0.23
CA GLN A 46 5.78 -18.42 -0.49
C GLN A 46 4.44 -18.72 -1.16
N GLN A 47 3.33 -18.52 -0.45
CA GLN A 47 2.00 -18.68 -1.05
C GLN A 47 1.76 -17.70 -2.21
N ALA A 48 2.32 -16.49 -2.14
CA ALA A 48 2.23 -15.52 -3.22
C ALA A 48 3.03 -15.90 -4.48
N GLN A 49 4.03 -16.78 -4.38
CA GLN A 49 4.77 -17.29 -5.55
C GLN A 49 3.90 -18.23 -6.41
N GLU A 50 3.01 -19.00 -5.78
CA GLU A 50 2.04 -19.86 -6.47
C GLU A 50 0.96 -19.05 -7.20
N LEU A 51 0.76 -17.77 -6.83
CA LEU A 51 -0.25 -16.90 -7.40
C LEU A 51 -0.09 -16.69 -8.92
N SER A 52 1.15 -16.75 -9.42
CA SER A 52 1.44 -16.68 -10.86
C SER A 52 0.73 -17.77 -11.67
N THR A 53 0.55 -18.95 -11.07
CA THR A 53 -0.17 -20.07 -11.69
C THR A 53 -1.68 -19.80 -11.67
N ALA A 54 -2.20 -19.36 -10.52
CA ALA A 54 -3.62 -19.07 -10.35
C ALA A 54 -4.10 -17.93 -11.26
N THR A 55 -3.32 -16.86 -11.41
CA THR A 55 -3.67 -15.74 -12.30
C THR A 55 -3.64 -16.14 -13.77
N LYS A 56 -2.65 -16.93 -14.19
CA LYS A 56 -2.59 -17.48 -15.55
C LYS A 56 -3.79 -18.37 -15.85
N GLN A 57 -4.13 -19.27 -14.93
CA GLN A 57 -5.32 -20.13 -15.04
C GLN A 57 -6.59 -19.29 -15.17
N GLY A 58 -6.73 -18.22 -14.37
CA GLY A 58 -7.85 -17.29 -14.48
C GLY A 58 -7.98 -16.66 -15.88
N LEU A 59 -6.87 -16.24 -16.50
CA LEU A 59 -6.87 -15.67 -17.86
C LEU A 59 -7.27 -16.70 -18.94
N GLU A 60 -6.83 -17.95 -18.80
CA GLU A 60 -7.23 -19.06 -19.67
C GLU A 60 -8.74 -19.37 -19.54
N LEU A 61 -9.27 -19.30 -18.33
CA LEU A 61 -10.70 -19.45 -18.05
C LEU A 61 -11.51 -18.31 -18.68
N VAL A 62 -11.08 -17.05 -18.59
CA VAL A 62 -11.74 -15.91 -19.28
C VAL A 62 -11.79 -16.13 -20.79
N SER A 63 -10.68 -16.60 -21.38
CA SER A 63 -10.63 -16.92 -22.82
C SER A 63 -11.63 -18.02 -23.19
N SER A 64 -11.76 -19.04 -22.35
CA SER A 64 -12.72 -20.13 -22.54
C SER A 64 -14.17 -19.66 -22.39
N ILE A 65 -14.46 -18.82 -21.39
CA ILE A 65 -15.77 -18.20 -21.15
C ILE A 65 -16.21 -17.41 -22.38
N ARG A 66 -15.33 -16.59 -22.96
CA ARG A 66 -15.62 -15.82 -24.17
C ARG A 66 -16.06 -16.70 -25.34
N GLN A 67 -15.31 -17.78 -25.60
CA GLN A 67 -15.62 -18.71 -26.68
C GLN A 67 -16.95 -19.44 -26.44
N GLN A 68 -17.17 -19.94 -25.22
CA GLN A 68 -18.38 -20.68 -24.86
C GLN A 68 -19.63 -19.79 -24.89
N ALA A 69 -19.51 -18.53 -24.48
CA ALA A 69 -20.61 -17.55 -24.56
C ALA A 69 -21.00 -17.25 -26.02
N LEU A 70 -20.01 -17.04 -26.90
CA LEU A 70 -20.25 -16.83 -28.34
C LEU A 70 -20.95 -18.03 -28.99
N MET A 71 -20.58 -19.25 -28.59
CA MET A 71 -21.18 -20.49 -29.08
C MET A 71 -22.52 -20.82 -28.41
N SER A 72 -22.93 -20.05 -27.40
CA SER A 72 -24.12 -20.32 -26.56
C SER A 72 -24.12 -21.72 -25.93
N ASP A 73 -22.93 -22.20 -25.55
CA ASP A 73 -22.74 -23.50 -24.88
C ASP A 73 -22.95 -23.34 -23.37
N ILE A 74 -24.22 -23.30 -22.95
CA ILE A 74 -24.64 -22.88 -21.60
C ILE A 74 -24.09 -23.80 -20.50
N ASP A 75 -24.10 -25.12 -20.71
CA ASP A 75 -23.64 -26.08 -19.70
C ASP A 75 -22.14 -25.96 -19.45
N ARG A 76 -21.34 -25.86 -20.52
CA ARG A 76 -19.89 -25.66 -20.38
C ARG A 76 -19.58 -24.28 -19.82
N LEU A 77 -20.29 -23.24 -20.28
CA LEU A 77 -20.16 -21.89 -19.74
C LEU A 77 -20.40 -21.85 -18.24
N HIS A 78 -21.42 -22.55 -17.74
CA HIS A 78 -21.72 -22.63 -16.32
C HIS A 78 -20.58 -23.30 -15.54
N HIS A 79 -20.07 -24.44 -16.01
CA HIS A 79 -18.95 -25.13 -15.37
C HIS A 79 -17.67 -24.29 -15.34
N THR A 80 -17.31 -23.68 -16.47
CA THR A 80 -16.13 -22.81 -16.57
C THR A 80 -16.30 -21.54 -15.72
N SER A 81 -17.50 -20.98 -15.63
CA SER A 81 -17.79 -19.82 -14.76
C SER A 81 -17.59 -20.16 -13.28
N ASN A 82 -17.98 -21.34 -12.82
CA ASN A 82 -17.75 -21.77 -11.44
C ASN A 82 -16.24 -21.93 -11.15
N ALA A 83 -15.51 -22.60 -12.04
CA ALA A 83 -14.06 -22.73 -11.91
C ALA A 83 -13.34 -21.35 -11.93
N PHE A 84 -13.86 -20.39 -12.69
CA PHE A 84 -13.36 -19.03 -12.71
C PHE A 84 -13.64 -18.28 -11.41
N GLN A 85 -14.83 -18.46 -10.83
CA GLN A 85 -15.16 -17.90 -9.52
C GLN A 85 -14.26 -18.47 -8.43
N ASP A 86 -14.01 -19.79 -8.43
CA ASP A 86 -13.07 -20.43 -7.51
C ASP A 86 -11.65 -19.86 -7.65
N SER A 87 -11.23 -19.57 -8.89
CA SER A 87 -9.94 -18.91 -9.17
C SER A 87 -9.89 -17.48 -8.61
N ILE A 88 -10.95 -16.69 -8.76
CA ILE A 88 -11.06 -15.35 -8.16
C ILE A 88 -10.97 -15.45 -6.64
N ASP A 89 -11.71 -16.38 -6.02
CA ASP A 89 -11.73 -16.54 -4.56
C ASP A 89 -10.34 -16.92 -4.03
N HIS A 90 -9.62 -17.80 -4.72
CA HIS A 90 -8.24 -18.14 -4.38
C HIS A 90 -7.32 -16.91 -4.46
N ILE A 91 -7.40 -16.12 -5.54
CA ILE A 91 -6.59 -14.90 -5.68
C ILE A 91 -6.92 -13.90 -4.57
N LEU A 92 -8.20 -13.75 -4.20
CA LEU A 92 -8.64 -12.87 -3.12
C LEU A 92 -8.07 -13.29 -1.76
N GLU A 93 -8.00 -14.58 -1.46
CA GLU A 93 -7.36 -15.06 -0.22
C GLU A 93 -5.87 -14.71 -0.17
N VAL A 94 -5.16 -14.82 -1.31
CA VAL A 94 -3.75 -14.41 -1.37
C VAL A 94 -3.60 -12.90 -1.23
N CYS A 95 -4.47 -12.08 -1.83
CA CYS A 95 -4.47 -10.63 -1.63
C CYS A 95 -4.70 -10.24 -0.16
N LYS A 96 -5.60 -10.93 0.56
CA LYS A 96 -5.79 -10.73 2.01
C LYS A 96 -4.51 -11.04 2.78
N LEU A 97 -3.85 -12.15 2.45
CA LEU A 97 -2.59 -12.56 3.08
C LEU A 97 -1.48 -11.52 2.84
N LEU A 98 -1.32 -11.05 1.60
CA LEU A 98 -0.36 -10.00 1.23
C LEU A 98 -0.57 -8.72 2.03
N ARG A 99 -1.83 -8.31 2.24
CA ARG A 99 -2.15 -7.17 3.09
C ARG A 99 -1.68 -7.38 4.54
N HIS A 100 -1.77 -8.59 5.09
CA HIS A 100 -1.33 -8.85 6.46
C HIS A 100 0.19 -8.88 6.63
N VAL A 101 0.93 -9.26 5.58
CA VAL A 101 2.39 -9.36 5.63
C VAL A 101 3.11 -8.13 5.08
N ALA A 102 2.39 -7.22 4.44
CA ALA A 102 2.94 -5.97 3.92
C ALA A 102 3.56 -5.12 5.04
N VAL A 103 4.82 -4.72 4.82
CA VAL A 103 5.67 -4.03 5.81
C VAL A 103 5.40 -2.53 5.97
N SER A 104 4.58 -1.94 5.10
CA SER A 104 4.20 -0.53 5.15
C SER A 104 2.70 -0.33 4.96
N GLU A 105 2.16 0.73 5.58
CA GLU A 105 0.74 1.08 5.46
C GLU A 105 0.35 1.36 4.00
N THR A 106 1.22 2.01 3.23
CA THR A 106 1.01 2.24 1.79
C THR A 106 0.76 0.94 1.05
N LEU A 107 1.58 -0.10 1.28
CA LEU A 107 1.41 -1.41 0.63
C LEU A 107 0.15 -2.12 1.13
N GLN A 108 -0.21 -1.97 2.41
CA GLN A 108 -1.47 -2.51 2.94
C GLN A 108 -2.70 -1.89 2.27
N VAL A 109 -2.67 -0.58 2.05
CA VAL A 109 -3.74 0.15 1.34
C VAL A 109 -3.81 -0.30 -0.11
N SER A 110 -2.69 -0.38 -0.82
CA SER A 110 -2.65 -0.85 -2.21
C SER A 110 -3.19 -2.28 -2.35
N ALA A 111 -2.75 -3.21 -1.49
CA ALA A 111 -3.24 -4.60 -1.49
C ALA A 111 -4.74 -4.68 -1.22
N LYS A 112 -5.26 -3.87 -0.27
CA LYS A 112 -6.69 -3.77 0.01
C LYS A 112 -7.46 -3.24 -1.20
N PHE A 113 -6.93 -2.24 -1.89
CA PHE A 113 -7.57 -1.66 -3.07
C PHE A 113 -7.66 -2.68 -4.22
N THR A 114 -6.57 -3.38 -4.51
CA THR A 114 -6.53 -4.47 -5.49
C THR A 114 -7.53 -5.58 -5.14
N GLU A 115 -7.61 -6.00 -3.88
CA GLU A 115 -8.58 -6.99 -3.39
C GLU A 115 -10.03 -6.54 -3.67
N ILE A 116 -10.37 -5.30 -3.33
CA ILE A 116 -11.72 -4.75 -3.50
C ILE A 116 -12.10 -4.72 -4.99
N ASN A 117 -11.21 -4.20 -5.84
CA ASN A 117 -11.48 -4.12 -7.27
C ASN A 117 -11.66 -5.50 -7.90
N LEU A 118 -10.81 -6.47 -7.56
CA LEU A 118 -10.96 -7.83 -8.06
C LEU A 118 -12.29 -8.45 -7.64
N ARG A 119 -12.69 -8.27 -6.37
CA ARG A 119 -13.97 -8.79 -5.86
C ARG A 119 -15.18 -8.20 -6.58
N VAL A 120 -15.13 -6.91 -6.91
CA VAL A 120 -16.26 -6.21 -7.55
C VAL A 120 -16.33 -6.51 -9.04
N TYR A 121 -15.19 -6.41 -9.73
CA TYR A 121 -15.13 -6.43 -11.19
C TYR A 121 -14.84 -7.82 -11.79
N GLY A 122 -14.13 -8.70 -11.08
CA GLY A 122 -13.84 -10.05 -11.56
C GLY A 122 -15.09 -10.86 -11.96
N PRO A 123 -16.12 -10.95 -11.09
CA PRO A 123 -17.35 -11.67 -11.40
C PRO A 123 -18.16 -11.07 -12.57
N GLN A 124 -17.91 -9.82 -12.97
CA GLN A 124 -18.64 -9.17 -14.06
C GLN A 124 -18.39 -9.83 -15.42
N VAL A 125 -17.25 -10.51 -15.58
CA VAL A 125 -16.98 -11.34 -16.77
C VAL A 125 -18.05 -12.43 -16.94
N ILE A 126 -18.43 -13.10 -15.85
CA ILE A 126 -19.46 -14.15 -15.86
C ILE A 126 -20.82 -13.55 -16.22
N THR A 127 -21.17 -12.41 -15.62
CA THR A 127 -22.43 -11.70 -15.89
C THR A 127 -22.53 -11.30 -17.36
N ALA A 128 -21.48 -10.68 -17.91
CA ALA A 128 -21.43 -10.28 -19.31
C ALA A 128 -21.49 -11.49 -20.25
N ALA A 129 -20.82 -12.60 -19.90
CA ALA A 129 -20.83 -13.82 -20.68
C ALA A 129 -22.22 -14.47 -20.72
N LYS A 130 -22.95 -14.49 -19.61
CA LYS A 130 -24.34 -14.97 -19.56
C LYS A 130 -25.26 -14.12 -20.44
N THR A 131 -25.09 -12.79 -20.43
CA THR A 131 -25.84 -11.90 -21.32
C THR A 131 -25.55 -12.19 -22.78
N LEU A 132 -24.27 -12.37 -23.15
CA LEU A 132 -23.91 -12.73 -24.52
C LEU A 132 -24.48 -14.09 -24.92
N ALA A 133 -24.43 -15.09 -24.05
CA ALA A 133 -24.96 -16.42 -24.32
C ALA A 133 -26.50 -16.42 -24.51
N ALA A 134 -27.21 -15.49 -23.87
CA ALA A 134 -28.63 -15.28 -24.11
C ALA A 134 -28.93 -14.57 -25.44
N TYR A 135 -27.98 -13.77 -25.95
CA TYR A 135 -28.12 -12.96 -27.16
C TYR A 135 -26.87 -13.02 -28.07
N PRO A 136 -26.52 -14.19 -28.64
CA PRO A 136 -25.22 -14.42 -29.30
C PRO A 136 -24.96 -13.53 -30.53
N GLY A 137 -26.02 -13.06 -31.20
CA GLY A 137 -25.93 -12.14 -32.34
C GLY A 137 -25.74 -10.66 -31.97
N SER A 138 -25.79 -10.31 -30.68
CA SER A 138 -25.70 -8.91 -30.22
C SER A 138 -24.24 -8.45 -30.17
N LYS A 139 -23.87 -7.53 -31.06
CA LYS A 139 -22.54 -6.89 -31.05
C LYS A 139 -22.25 -6.16 -29.74
N ILE A 140 -23.26 -5.51 -29.17
CA ILE A 140 -23.14 -4.79 -27.89
C ILE A 140 -22.80 -5.77 -26.76
N ALA A 141 -23.44 -6.94 -26.73
CA ALA A 141 -23.14 -7.95 -25.72
C ALA A 141 -21.72 -8.55 -25.89
N GLN A 142 -21.25 -8.68 -27.15
CA GLN A 142 -19.89 -9.11 -27.44
C GLN A 142 -18.86 -8.07 -26.95
N GLU A 143 -19.01 -6.81 -27.34
CA GLU A 143 -18.14 -5.71 -26.91
C GLU A 143 -18.13 -5.55 -25.38
N ASN A 144 -19.29 -5.67 -24.73
CA ASN A 144 -19.39 -5.61 -23.27
C ASN A 144 -18.59 -6.74 -22.59
N LEU A 145 -18.64 -7.97 -23.12
CA LEU A 145 -17.84 -9.07 -22.59
C LEU A 145 -16.33 -8.84 -22.79
N GLU A 146 -15.94 -8.24 -23.92
CA GLU A 146 -14.53 -7.90 -24.17
C GLU A 146 -14.01 -6.85 -23.19
N VAL A 147 -14.80 -5.80 -22.90
CA VAL A 147 -14.43 -4.79 -21.90
C VAL A 147 -14.18 -5.41 -20.53
N PHE A 148 -15.03 -6.34 -20.08
CA PHE A 148 -14.82 -7.02 -18.80
C PHE A 148 -13.67 -8.02 -18.82
N ALA A 149 -13.41 -8.68 -19.96
CA ALA A 149 -12.25 -9.54 -20.11
C ALA A 149 -10.93 -8.76 -20.03
N ASP A 150 -10.86 -7.60 -20.69
CA ASP A 150 -9.72 -6.68 -20.60
C ASP A 150 -9.57 -6.16 -19.17
N MET A 151 -10.67 -5.74 -18.53
CA MET A 151 -10.68 -5.32 -17.13
C MET A 151 -10.09 -6.41 -16.22
N TYR A 152 -10.46 -7.67 -16.40
CA TYR A 152 -9.89 -8.77 -15.63
C TYR A 152 -8.37 -8.90 -15.84
N GLN A 153 -7.88 -8.69 -17.06
CA GLN A 153 -6.45 -8.67 -17.34
C GLN A 153 -5.72 -7.54 -16.59
N TRP A 154 -6.32 -6.35 -16.51
CA TRP A 154 -5.80 -5.23 -15.70
C TRP A 154 -5.78 -5.58 -14.21
N LEU A 155 -6.85 -6.17 -13.67
CA LEU A 155 -6.91 -6.59 -12.28
C LEU A 155 -5.83 -7.63 -11.95
N VAL A 156 -5.61 -8.61 -12.83
CA VAL A 156 -4.53 -9.59 -12.69
C VAL A 156 -3.16 -8.91 -12.68
N SER A 157 -2.94 -7.91 -13.55
CA SER A 157 -1.71 -7.14 -13.57
C SER A 157 -1.46 -6.41 -12.24
N ASP A 158 -2.49 -5.77 -11.68
CA ASP A 158 -2.41 -5.10 -10.37
C ASP A 158 -2.08 -6.11 -9.26
N VAL A 159 -2.71 -7.28 -9.27
CA VAL A 159 -2.41 -8.38 -8.34
C VAL A 159 -0.94 -8.80 -8.44
N THR A 160 -0.41 -9.02 -9.64
CA THR A 160 1.01 -9.37 -9.79
C THR A 160 1.96 -8.25 -9.36
N THR A 161 1.57 -6.99 -9.58
CA THR A 161 2.37 -5.83 -9.16
C THR A 161 2.45 -5.76 -7.64
N ILE A 162 1.33 -5.87 -6.93
CA ILE A 162 1.34 -5.79 -5.48
C ILE A 162 2.10 -6.95 -4.82
N VAL A 163 2.04 -8.16 -5.40
CA VAL A 163 2.88 -9.29 -4.95
C VAL A 163 4.35 -8.92 -5.03
N LYS A 164 4.79 -8.40 -6.18
CA LYS A 164 6.17 -8.01 -6.41
C LYS A 164 6.61 -6.92 -5.41
N ASP A 165 5.80 -5.89 -5.24
CA ASP A 165 6.12 -4.78 -4.34
C ASP A 165 6.23 -5.23 -2.87
N VAL A 166 5.34 -6.13 -2.42
CA VAL A 166 5.41 -6.72 -1.07
C VAL A 166 6.66 -7.59 -0.91
N LEU A 167 7.03 -8.37 -1.93
CA LEU A 167 8.23 -9.21 -1.91
C LEU A 167 9.51 -8.36 -1.83
N GLU A 168 9.61 -7.32 -2.66
CA GLU A 168 10.75 -6.42 -2.70
C GLU A 168 10.90 -5.65 -1.39
N ALA A 169 9.80 -5.10 -0.86
CA ALA A 169 9.82 -4.38 0.41
C ALA A 169 10.19 -5.28 1.61
N SER A 170 9.80 -6.56 1.58
CA SER A 170 10.16 -7.53 2.63
C SER A 170 11.63 -7.92 2.62
N GLN A 171 12.30 -7.80 1.46
CA GLN A 171 13.73 -8.10 1.30
C GLN A 171 14.62 -6.86 1.42
N ALA A 172 14.04 -5.66 1.33
CA ALA A 172 14.75 -4.41 1.49
C ALA A 172 15.40 -4.36 2.88
N LYS A 173 16.74 -4.25 2.91
CA LYS A 173 17.45 -3.93 4.15
C LYS A 173 16.98 -2.54 4.60
N PRO A 174 16.81 -2.29 5.91
CA PRO A 174 16.57 -0.94 6.38
C PRO A 174 17.73 -0.08 5.87
N GLU A 175 17.42 0.80 4.92
CA GLU A 175 18.36 1.82 4.48
C GLU A 175 18.72 2.57 5.76
N LYS A 176 20.00 2.54 6.14
CA LYS A 176 20.47 3.40 7.20
C LYS A 176 20.18 4.80 6.69
N GLN A 177 19.10 5.41 7.15
CA GLN A 177 18.93 6.84 7.09
C GLN A 177 20.14 7.41 7.82
N VAL A 178 21.21 7.66 7.06
CA VAL A 178 22.25 8.58 7.46
C VAL A 178 21.51 9.89 7.49
N TYR A 179 20.87 10.18 8.63
CA TYR A 179 20.46 11.53 8.93
C TYR A 179 21.75 12.33 8.74
N MET A 180 21.81 13.07 7.64
CA MET A 180 22.89 14.00 7.36
C MET A 180 22.85 14.97 8.52
N SER A 181 23.58 14.62 9.57
CA SER A 181 23.78 15.49 10.69
C SER A 181 24.41 16.70 10.05
N LEU A 182 23.72 17.85 10.12
CA LEU A 182 24.37 19.13 9.87
C LEU A 182 25.73 19.08 10.55
N PRO A 183 26.82 19.48 9.87
CA PRO A 183 28.18 19.37 10.41
C PRO A 183 28.17 19.86 11.86
N ARG A 184 28.41 18.94 12.81
CA ARG A 184 28.40 19.31 14.23
C ARG A 184 29.42 20.42 14.43
N PRO A 185 29.02 21.60 14.94
CA PRO A 185 29.99 22.62 15.32
C PRO A 185 30.88 22.04 16.41
N GLY A 186 32.14 21.75 16.05
CA GLY A 186 33.13 21.24 17.00
C GLY A 186 33.89 20.02 16.51
N LYS A 187 34.86 20.24 15.61
CA LYS A 187 36.10 19.44 15.58
C LYS A 187 37.20 20.01 14.69
N HIS A 188 36.89 20.99 13.84
CA HIS A 188 37.91 21.88 13.28
C HIS A 188 37.94 23.17 14.10
N GLY A 189 39.11 23.46 14.69
CA GLY A 189 39.30 24.53 15.67
C GLY A 189 39.14 25.93 15.11
N THR A 190 37.92 26.45 15.09
CA THR A 190 37.63 27.88 14.85
C THR A 190 37.04 28.59 16.07
N THR A 191 37.11 27.98 17.26
CA THR A 191 36.84 28.68 18.52
C THR A 191 38.01 29.60 18.87
N SER A 192 38.07 30.76 18.22
CA SER A 192 38.84 31.88 18.71
C SER A 192 37.90 32.95 19.29
N LYS A 193 37.69 32.79 20.60
CA LYS A 193 37.19 33.79 21.57
C LYS A 193 35.68 34.07 21.55
N PRO A 194 35.05 34.26 22.74
CA PRO A 194 33.73 34.86 22.80
C PRO A 194 33.83 36.27 22.21
N LEU A 195 33.16 36.51 21.09
CA LEU A 195 33.02 37.85 20.56
C LEU A 195 32.19 38.64 21.56
N LYS A 196 32.78 39.72 22.10
CA LYS A 196 32.02 40.73 22.83
C LYS A 196 30.91 41.19 21.89
N ALA A 197 29.68 41.30 22.37
CA ALA A 197 28.58 41.85 21.61
C ALA A 197 28.98 43.26 21.13
N VAL A 198 29.36 43.36 19.86
CA VAL A 198 29.55 44.64 19.18
C VAL A 198 28.14 45.17 18.94
N ARG A 199 27.88 46.41 19.35
CA ARG A 199 26.70 47.12 18.89
C ARG A 199 26.88 47.32 17.39
N LEU A 200 26.17 46.51 16.61
CA LEU A 200 26.10 46.66 15.16
C LEU A 200 25.54 48.05 14.86
N ASP A 201 26.17 48.75 13.93
CA ASP A 201 25.65 50.04 13.48
C ASP A 201 24.31 49.82 12.75
N THR A 202 23.48 50.86 12.72
CA THR A 202 22.10 50.83 12.25
C THR A 202 21.99 50.25 10.82
N GLU A 203 22.98 50.54 9.96
CA GLU A 203 23.07 50.04 8.60
C GLU A 203 23.32 48.52 8.52
N GLU A 204 24.14 47.97 9.43
CA GLU A 204 24.39 46.52 9.49
C GLU A 204 23.17 45.76 10.02
N GLN A 205 22.44 46.34 10.99
CA GLN A 205 21.19 45.77 11.49
C GLN A 205 20.11 45.73 10.40
N GLU A 206 20.00 46.79 9.58
CA GLU A 206 19.07 46.82 8.45
C GLU A 206 19.43 45.78 7.39
N LYS A 207 20.72 45.59 7.09
CA LYS A 207 21.16 44.58 6.13
C LYS A 207 20.84 43.15 6.59
N ILE A 208 21.03 42.86 7.88
CA ILE A 208 20.66 41.57 8.47
C ILE A 208 19.14 41.38 8.46
N ALA A 209 18.37 42.42 8.81
CA ALA A 209 16.92 42.37 8.77
C ALA A 209 16.41 42.12 7.34
N LYS A 210 17.01 42.75 6.34
CA LYS A 210 16.67 42.57 4.93
C LYS A 210 16.99 41.15 4.45
N SER A 211 18.19 40.64 4.70
CA SER A 211 18.53 39.25 4.34
C SER A 211 17.67 38.22 5.07
N GLY A 212 17.31 38.48 6.33
CA GLY A 212 16.38 37.63 7.07
C GLY A 212 14.96 37.62 6.47
N LEU A 213 14.52 38.74 5.91
CA LEU A 213 13.23 38.85 5.22
C LEU A 213 13.26 38.14 3.86
N GLU A 214 14.34 38.31 3.08
CA GLU A 214 14.54 37.62 1.81
C GLU A 214 14.57 36.10 2.01
N MET A 215 15.24 35.61 3.07
CA MET A 215 15.24 34.19 3.39
C MET A 215 13.85 33.66 3.73
N LYS A 216 13.03 34.43 4.46
CA LYS A 216 11.64 34.08 4.75
C LYS A 216 10.76 34.03 3.50
N LEU A 217 10.97 34.96 2.55
CA LEU A 217 10.26 34.95 1.28
C LEU A 217 10.63 33.72 0.45
N ILE A 218 11.91 33.36 0.39
CA ILE A 218 12.39 32.17 -0.30
C ILE A 218 11.81 30.89 0.34
N THR A 219 11.76 30.81 1.68
CA THR A 219 11.11 29.68 2.36
C THR A 219 9.61 29.62 2.07
N SER A 220 8.93 30.77 2.06
CA SER A 220 7.50 30.85 1.75
C SER A 220 7.18 30.46 0.31
N GLU A 221 8.04 30.77 -0.65
CA GLU A 221 7.87 30.36 -2.05
C GLU A 221 8.03 28.84 -2.20
N MET A 222 9.02 28.26 -1.53
CA MET A 222 9.26 26.81 -1.52
C MET A 222 8.10 26.04 -0.87
N ASP A 223 7.55 26.54 0.24
CA ASP A 223 6.39 25.93 0.91
C ASP A 223 5.15 25.99 -0.01
N ALA A 224 4.89 27.14 -0.64
CA ALA A 224 3.79 27.29 -1.59
C ALA A 224 3.94 26.42 -2.86
N GLU A 225 5.17 26.19 -3.32
CA GLU A 225 5.45 25.29 -4.44
C GLU A 225 5.23 23.83 -4.03
N THR A 226 5.61 23.45 -2.81
CA THR A 226 5.36 22.10 -2.24
C THR A 226 3.87 21.80 -2.13
N ASP A 227 3.06 22.77 -1.70
CA ASP A 227 1.60 22.62 -1.60
C ASP A 227 0.95 22.41 -2.98
N LYS A 228 1.43 23.08 -4.02
CA LYS A 228 0.95 22.87 -5.41
C LYS A 228 1.24 21.46 -5.92
N TRP A 229 2.38 20.87 -5.56
CA TRP A 229 2.69 19.48 -5.90
C TRP A 229 1.77 18.50 -5.17
N GLN A 230 1.40 18.78 -3.90
CA GLN A 230 0.44 17.96 -3.15
C GLN A 230 -0.97 18.02 -3.75
N GLU A 231 -1.42 19.21 -4.16
CA GLU A 231 -2.74 19.43 -4.77
C GLU A 231 -2.85 18.82 -6.18
N SER A 232 -1.77 18.87 -6.96
CA SER A 232 -1.69 18.20 -8.27
C SER A 232 -1.72 16.67 -8.13
N ASN A 233 -1.08 16.12 -7.09
CA ASN A 233 -1.14 14.69 -6.79
C ASN A 233 -2.56 14.25 -6.38
N THR A 234 -3.28 15.07 -5.61
CA THR A 234 -4.68 14.78 -5.22
C THR A 234 -5.65 14.89 -6.40
N GLN A 235 -5.43 15.80 -7.35
CA GLN A 235 -6.21 15.85 -8.59
C GLN A 235 -5.94 14.65 -9.51
N VAL A 236 -4.68 14.20 -9.63
CA VAL A 236 -4.33 13.00 -10.41
C VAL A 236 -4.92 11.74 -9.79
N GLU A 237 -5.01 11.64 -8.46
CA GLU A 237 -5.70 10.55 -7.77
C GLU A 237 -7.23 10.58 -7.92
N ALA A 238 -7.84 11.77 -8.06
CA ALA A 238 -9.28 11.91 -8.30
C ALA A 238 -9.68 11.52 -9.73
N VAL A 239 -8.83 11.81 -10.74
CA VAL A 239 -9.07 11.46 -12.15
C VAL A 239 -8.91 9.95 -12.41
N ARG A 240 -8.11 9.24 -11.59
CA ARG A 240 -7.98 7.77 -11.68
C ARG A 240 -9.12 6.98 -11.03
N LYS A 241 -10.10 7.62 -10.39
CA LYS A 241 -11.15 6.94 -9.60
C LYS A 241 -12.41 6.51 -10.36
N PHE A 242 -12.55 6.73 -11.67
CA PHE A 242 -13.73 6.25 -12.40
C PHE A 242 -13.46 5.90 -13.86
N PRO A 243 -13.48 4.61 -14.24
CA PRO A 243 -14.05 4.17 -15.50
C PRO A 243 -15.59 4.04 -15.37
N PRO A 244 -16.36 4.29 -16.45
CA PRO A 244 -17.81 4.45 -16.40
C PRO A 244 -18.52 3.09 -16.35
N CYS A 245 -18.75 2.54 -15.16
CA CYS A 245 -19.68 1.43 -14.98
C CYS A 245 -21.10 1.96 -14.71
N VAL A 246 -21.72 2.58 -15.72
CA VAL A 246 -23.18 2.89 -15.74
C VAL A 246 -23.86 2.14 -16.89
N PHE A 247 -23.23 1.12 -17.46
CA PHE A 247 -23.78 0.41 -18.62
C PHE A 247 -24.61 -0.84 -18.27
N SER A 248 -24.57 -1.32 -17.03
CA SER A 248 -25.35 -2.49 -16.61
C SER A 248 -26.82 -2.18 -16.31
N GLU A 249 -27.21 -0.92 -16.11
CA GLU A 249 -28.61 -0.53 -15.89
C GLU A 249 -29.40 -0.20 -17.18
N ILE A 250 -28.73 -0.08 -18.34
CA ILE A 250 -29.39 0.36 -19.57
C ILE A 250 -30.03 -0.80 -20.35
N ILE A 251 -29.55 -2.04 -20.20
CA ILE A 251 -30.08 -3.18 -20.98
C ILE A 251 -31.38 -3.78 -20.40
N VAL A 252 -31.80 -3.40 -19.19
CA VAL A 252 -33.04 -3.92 -18.57
C VAL A 252 -34.26 -3.02 -18.84
N ASN A 253 -34.07 -1.76 -19.25
CA ASN A 253 -35.17 -0.79 -19.40
C ASN A 253 -35.63 -0.50 -20.84
N GLU A 254 -35.15 -1.25 -21.85
CA GLU A 254 -35.56 -1.06 -23.25
C GLU A 254 -36.36 -2.24 -23.80
N GLN A 255 -37.26 -2.81 -22.99
CA GLN A 255 -38.29 -3.78 -23.40
C GLN A 255 -39.61 -3.62 -22.63
N ASN A 256 -40.05 -2.40 -22.34
CA ASN A 256 -41.43 -2.13 -21.93
C ASN A 256 -41.97 -0.86 -22.57
#